data_AF-A0A2K1I9J3-F1
#
_entry.id   AF-A0A2K1I9J3-F1
#
_cell.length_a   1.000
_cell.length_b   1.000
_cell.length_c   1.000
_cell.angle_alpha   90.00
_cell.angle_beta   90.00
_cell.angle_gamma   90.00
#
_symmetry.space_group_name_H-M   'P 1'
#
loop_
_entity.id
_entity.type
_entity.pdbx_description
1 polymer ?
#
loop_
_entity_poly.entity_id
_entity_poly.type
_entity_poly.pdbx_seq_one_letter_code
_entity_poly.pdbx_strand_id
1 'polypeptide(L)'
;MASQLVQAVAAVVVLQCISASWVGAWAGSAQAEGGDEVHWDYSGGSHGPGGWGDLKAEWGVCKSGSRQSPIAITALDLVTDRSLGKLDAKYRKRVHATLYNSGHGAEV
;
A
#
# COMPACT_ATOMS: atom_id res chain seq x y z
N MET A 1 -43.35 -55.07 -1.72
CA MET A 1 -42.21 -55.94 -2.09
C MET A 1 -41.10 -55.04 -2.60
N ALA A 2 -39.88 -55.22 -2.06
CA ALA A 2 -38.55 -54.64 -2.33
C ALA A 2 -38.41 -53.52 -3.41
N SER A 3 -37.88 -52.33 -3.08
CA SER A 3 -36.45 -51.99 -2.94
C SER A 3 -35.63 -52.23 -4.22
N GLN A 4 -35.10 -51.16 -4.84
CA GLN A 4 -33.71 -51.04 -5.32
C GLN A 4 -33.41 -49.71 -6.10
N LEU A 5 -32.45 -48.93 -5.56
CA LEU A 5 -31.27 -48.29 -6.22
C LEU A 5 -31.52 -47.25 -7.35
N VAL A 6 -31.29 -45.94 -7.19
CA VAL A 6 -30.02 -45.18 -7.06
C VAL A 6 -28.91 -45.61 -8.02
N GLN A 7 -28.80 -44.93 -9.18
CA GLN A 7 -27.64 -44.70 -10.07
C GLN A 7 -28.20 -44.00 -11.34
N ALA A 8 -27.65 -42.95 -11.96
CA ALA A 8 -26.27 -42.55 -12.10
C ALA A 8 -26.15 -41.03 -12.38
N VAL A 9 -25.08 -40.44 -11.84
CA VAL A 9 -24.50 -39.16 -12.27
C VAL A 9 -23.63 -39.44 -13.49
N ALA A 10 -23.64 -38.52 -14.47
CA ALA A 10 -22.68 -38.30 -15.57
C ALA A 10 -23.31 -38.39 -16.98
N ALA A 11 -23.65 -37.23 -17.56
CA ALA A 11 -23.59 -36.98 -19.01
C ALA A 11 -24.03 -35.53 -19.32
N VAL A 12 -23.15 -34.54 -19.18
CA VAL A 12 -23.30 -33.26 -19.91
C VAL A 12 -21.94 -32.85 -20.47
N VAL A 13 -21.47 -33.62 -21.46
CA VAL A 13 -20.51 -33.14 -22.45
C VAL A 13 -21.07 -33.53 -23.80
N VAL A 14 -21.91 -32.66 -24.37
CA VAL A 14 -22.32 -32.76 -25.77
C VAL A 14 -22.08 -31.39 -26.41
N LEU A 15 -20.90 -31.30 -27.02
CA LEU A 15 -20.67 -30.77 -28.36
C LEU A 15 -21.58 -29.60 -28.81
N GLN A 16 -21.09 -28.38 -28.66
CA GLN A 16 -21.62 -27.23 -29.39
C GLN A 16 -20.49 -26.52 -30.12
N CYS A 17 -20.51 -26.64 -31.45
CA CYS A 17 -19.78 -25.80 -32.38
C CYS A 17 -20.76 -25.31 -33.45
N ILE A 18 -20.58 -24.06 -33.86
CA ILE A 18 -21.14 -23.36 -35.03
C ILE A 18 -22.48 -22.62 -34.77
N SER A 19 -22.36 -21.46 -34.13
CA SER A 19 -23.05 -20.26 -34.64
C SER A 19 -22.12 -19.06 -34.49
N ALA A 20 -21.63 -18.57 -35.63
CA ALA A 20 -20.83 -17.35 -35.72
C ALA A 20 -21.69 -16.15 -35.31
N SER A 21 -21.33 -15.51 -34.20
CA SER A 21 -21.65 -14.12 -33.91
C SER A 21 -20.57 -13.62 -32.97
N TRP A 22 -19.54 -13.01 -33.56
CA TRP A 22 -18.56 -12.23 -32.83
C TRP A 22 -19.24 -10.96 -32.33
N VAL A 23 -20.04 -11.09 -31.27
CA VAL A 23 -20.14 -10.01 -30.30
C VAL A 23 -19.06 -10.33 -29.29
N GLY A 24 -17.83 -9.91 -29.62
CA GLY A 24 -16.79 -9.79 -28.62
C GLY A 24 -17.30 -8.77 -27.61
N ALA A 25 -18.00 -9.26 -26.60
CA ALA A 25 -18.34 -8.49 -25.43
C ALA A 25 -17.03 -7.93 -24.93
N TRP A 26 -16.87 -6.61 -25.05
CA TRP A 26 -15.93 -5.88 -24.23
C TRP A 26 -16.33 -6.22 -22.80
N ALA A 27 -15.68 -7.22 -22.22
CA ALA A 27 -15.65 -7.40 -20.80
C ALA A 27 -14.91 -6.16 -20.30
N GLY A 28 -15.67 -5.10 -20.03
CA GLY A 28 -15.18 -3.97 -19.28
C GLY A 28 -14.64 -4.56 -17.99
N SER A 29 -13.32 -4.56 -17.87
CA SER A 29 -12.66 -4.75 -16.59
C SER A 29 -13.23 -3.67 -15.69
N ALA A 30 -14.19 -4.03 -14.84
CA ALA A 30 -14.54 -3.20 -13.71
C ALA A 30 -13.28 -3.17 -12.85
N GLN A 31 -12.43 -2.16 -13.06
CA GLN A 31 -11.48 -1.74 -12.04
C GLN A 31 -12.36 -1.38 -10.85
N ALA A 32 -12.43 -2.29 -9.89
CA ALA A 32 -12.78 -1.93 -8.54
C ALA A 32 -11.70 -0.94 -8.09
N GLU A 33 -11.95 0.35 -8.30
CA GLU A 33 -11.33 1.46 -7.57
C GLU A 33 -11.89 1.41 -6.13
N GLY A 34 -11.64 0.30 -5.47
CA GLY A 34 -11.86 0.06 -4.05
C GLY A 34 -10.51 -0.37 -3.50
N GLY A 35 -9.53 0.51 -3.63
CA GLY A 35 -8.23 0.28 -3.03
C GLY A 35 -8.41 0.39 -1.53
N ASP A 36 -8.57 -0.75 -0.85
CA ASP A 36 -8.32 -0.83 0.58
C ASP A 36 -6.98 -0.12 0.83
N GLU A 37 -6.98 0.93 1.66
CA GLU A 37 -5.74 1.63 1.96
C GLU A 37 -4.75 0.62 2.55
N VAL A 38 -3.69 0.31 1.78
CA VAL A 38 -2.66 -0.61 2.25
C VAL A 38 -2.08 -0.06 3.55
N HIS A 39 -2.27 -0.81 4.64
CA HIS A 39 -1.79 -0.48 5.97
C HIS A 39 -0.27 -0.65 6.05
N TRP A 40 0.37 0.21 6.84
CA TRP A 40 1.78 0.14 7.17
C TRP A 40 1.96 0.26 8.67
N ASP A 41 3.06 -0.29 9.19
CA ASP A 41 3.38 -0.25 10.61
C ASP A 41 4.90 -0.12 10.83
N TYR A 42 5.30 -0.12 12.11
CA TYR A 42 6.69 -0.06 12.55
C TYR A 42 7.24 -1.41 13.03
N SER A 43 6.50 -2.50 12.82
CA SER A 43 6.94 -3.84 13.19
C SER A 43 8.03 -4.36 12.25
N GLY A 44 8.60 -5.53 12.53
CA GLY A 44 9.59 -6.17 11.66
C GLY A 44 8.99 -6.97 10.48
N GLY A 45 7.66 -6.94 10.28
CA GLY A 45 6.98 -7.71 9.24
C GLY A 45 7.04 -7.07 7.85
N SER A 46 6.31 -7.65 6.89
CA SER A 46 6.22 -7.14 5.51
C SER A 46 5.57 -5.76 5.39
N HIS A 47 4.75 -5.37 6.38
CA HIS A 47 4.15 -4.03 6.48
C HIS A 47 5.04 -3.04 7.26
N GLY A 48 6.18 -3.51 7.75
CA GLY A 48 7.16 -2.75 8.50
C GLY A 48 8.11 -1.92 7.62
N PRO A 49 9.05 -1.17 8.23
CA PRO A 49 9.96 -0.27 7.52
C PRO A 49 10.77 -0.94 6.40
N GLY A 50 11.13 -2.21 6.56
CA GLY A 50 11.85 -2.96 5.53
C GLY A 50 11.01 -3.27 4.27
N GLY A 51 9.69 -3.18 4.35
CA GLY A 51 8.75 -3.50 3.27
C GLY A 51 7.95 -2.32 2.70
N TRP A 52 8.01 -1.13 3.31
CA TRP A 52 7.18 0.02 2.92
C TRP A 52 7.22 0.37 1.42
N GLY A 53 8.40 0.28 0.80
CA GLY A 53 8.55 0.60 -0.62
C GLY A 53 7.90 -0.41 -1.58
N ASP A 54 7.51 -1.59 -1.09
CA ASP A 54 6.83 -2.62 -1.87
C ASP A 54 5.31 -2.66 -1.60
N LEU A 55 4.80 -1.87 -0.64
CA LEU A 55 3.37 -1.84 -0.27
C LEU A 55 2.50 -1.12 -1.30
N LYS A 56 3.01 -0.04 -1.89
CA LYS A 56 2.34 0.74 -2.95
C LYS A 56 3.38 1.25 -3.95
N ALA A 57 3.00 1.35 -5.21
CA ALA A 57 3.91 1.79 -6.28
C ALA A 57 4.46 3.20 -6.00
N GLU A 58 3.63 4.09 -5.45
CA GLU A 58 3.98 5.48 -5.13
C GLU A 58 4.96 5.58 -3.94
N TRP A 59 5.08 4.53 -3.13
CA TRP A 59 5.96 4.48 -1.95
C TRP A 59 7.35 3.91 -2.26
N GLY A 60 7.62 3.55 -3.53
CA GLY A 60 8.88 2.93 -3.95
C GLY A 60 10.16 3.70 -3.56
N VAL A 61 10.05 5.00 -3.27
CA VAL A 61 11.16 5.83 -2.79
C VAL A 61 11.68 5.40 -1.41
N CYS A 62 10.83 4.81 -0.55
CA CYS A 62 11.23 4.26 0.75
C CYS A 62 12.28 3.15 0.61
N LYS A 63 12.28 2.45 -0.54
CA LYS A 63 13.22 1.37 -0.86
C LYS A 63 14.35 1.81 -1.77
N SER A 64 14.06 2.65 -2.77
CA SER A 64 15.01 3.02 -3.83
C SER A 64 15.75 4.34 -3.59
N GLY A 65 15.30 5.17 -2.65
CA GLY A 65 15.89 6.47 -2.38
C GLY A 65 17.27 6.37 -1.71
N SER A 66 18.24 7.14 -2.21
CA SER A 66 19.59 7.21 -1.64
C SER A 66 19.80 8.33 -0.62
N ARG A 67 18.77 9.16 -0.40
CA ARG A 67 18.77 10.32 0.51
C ARG A 67 17.59 10.27 1.48
N GLN A 68 17.40 9.11 2.11
CA GLN A 68 16.33 8.86 3.08
C GLN A 68 16.73 9.30 4.50
N SER A 69 15.75 9.44 5.37
CA SER A 69 15.92 9.73 6.80
C SER A 69 15.26 8.64 7.65
N PRO A 70 15.66 8.44 8.92
CA PRO A 70 16.75 9.13 9.63
C PRO A 70 18.14 8.70 9.15
N ILE A 71 19.16 9.48 9.48
CA ILE A 71 20.58 9.14 9.27
C ILE A 71 21.34 9.16 10.59
N ALA A 72 22.44 8.41 10.67
CA ALA A 72 23.39 8.55 11.76
C ALA A 72 24.11 9.91 11.65
N ILE A 73 24.10 10.69 12.74
CA ILE A 73 24.87 11.93 12.84
C ILE A 73 26.00 11.66 13.82
N THR A 74 27.22 11.53 13.30
CA THR A 74 28.42 11.27 14.09
C THR A 74 29.36 12.47 14.03
N ALA A 75 30.12 12.73 15.10
CA ALA A 75 31.08 13.83 15.13
C ALA A 75 32.17 13.72 14.03
N LEU A 76 32.42 12.52 13.50
CA LEU A 76 33.37 12.27 12.44
C LEU A 76 32.89 12.79 11.08
N ASP A 77 31.57 12.80 10.86
CA ASP A 77 30.95 13.18 9.59
C ASP A 77 30.49 14.65 9.56
N LEU A 78 30.66 15.37 10.66
CA LEU A 78 30.22 16.76 10.78
C LEU A 78 31.13 17.72 10.01
N VAL A 79 30.53 18.47 9.09
CA VAL A 79 31.15 19.66 8.50
C VAL A 79 30.67 20.89 9.26
N THR A 80 31.59 21.60 9.91
CA THR A 80 31.25 22.84 10.62
C THR A 80 31.28 24.02 9.65
N ASP A 81 30.10 24.59 9.39
CA ASP A 81 29.97 25.80 8.59
C ASP A 81 29.43 26.96 9.45
N ARG A 82 30.32 27.90 9.80
CA ARG A 82 29.97 29.08 10.60
C ARG A 82 29.16 30.12 9.81
N SER A 83 29.11 30.02 8.48
CA SER A 83 28.34 30.93 7.63
C SER A 83 26.84 30.66 7.67
N LEU A 84 26.41 29.46 8.09
CA LEU A 84 25.00 29.08 8.25
C LEU A 84 24.27 29.97 9.28
N GLY A 85 25.00 30.60 10.20
CA GLY A 85 24.44 31.49 11.21
C GLY A 85 23.53 30.77 12.22
N LYS A 86 22.70 31.54 12.93
CA LYS A 86 21.68 31.02 13.83
C LYS A 86 20.36 30.89 13.08
N LEU A 87 19.61 29.83 13.35
CA LEU A 87 18.23 29.70 12.88
C LEU A 87 17.37 30.85 13.45
N ASP A 88 16.84 31.71 12.59
CA ASP A 88 15.91 32.79 12.97
C ASP A 88 14.47 32.25 13.02
N ALA A 89 14.14 31.57 14.11
CA ALA A 89 12.82 30.98 14.31
C ALA A 89 11.81 32.02 14.87
N LYS A 90 10.97 32.58 14.00
CA LYS A 90 9.92 33.55 14.35
C LYS A 90 8.53 32.90 14.40
N TYR A 91 8.29 32.07 15.41
CA TYR A 91 6.98 31.46 15.64
C TYR A 91 6.06 32.35 16.49
N ARG A 92 4.74 32.23 16.29
CA ARG A 92 3.75 32.90 17.16
C ARG A 92 3.70 32.19 18.51
N LYS A 93 3.63 32.96 19.60
CA LYS A 93 3.64 32.42 20.98
C LYS A 93 2.37 31.64 21.35
N ARG A 94 1.24 31.96 20.70
CA ARG A 94 -0.06 31.33 20.94
C ARG A 94 -0.80 31.23 19.61
N VAL A 95 -1.30 30.05 19.33
CA VAL A 95 -2.21 29.73 18.23
C VAL A 95 -3.22 28.72 18.77
N HIS A 96 -4.42 28.71 18.23
CA HIS A 96 -5.34 27.59 18.44
C HIS A 96 -4.82 26.41 17.61
N ALA A 97 -4.60 25.27 18.27
CA ALA A 97 -4.14 24.04 17.64
C ALA A 97 -4.98 22.87 18.16
N THR A 98 -5.02 21.79 17.39
CA THR A 98 -5.77 20.58 17.74
C THR A 98 -4.79 19.44 17.88
N LEU A 99 -4.79 18.77 19.03
CA LEU A 99 -4.02 17.54 19.19
C LEU A 99 -4.71 16.43 18.40
N TYR A 100 -3.97 15.82 17.48
CA TYR A 100 -4.43 14.72 16.64
C TYR A 100 -3.57 13.47 16.88
N ASN A 101 -4.22 12.31 16.93
CA ASN A 101 -3.53 11.02 16.97
C ASN A 101 -3.82 10.30 15.65
N SER A 102 -2.78 10.11 14.84
CA SER A 102 -2.88 9.48 13.52
C SER A 102 -2.90 7.95 13.59
N GLY A 103 -2.69 7.34 14.76
CA GLY A 103 -2.44 5.91 14.94
C GLY A 103 -0.97 5.52 14.77
N HIS A 104 -0.19 6.38 14.11
CA HIS A 104 1.26 6.21 13.90
C HIS A 104 2.09 7.28 14.63
N GLY A 105 1.45 8.34 15.11
CA GLY A 105 2.06 9.42 15.88
C GLY A 105 1.02 10.33 16.55
N ALA A 106 1.52 11.23 17.41
CA ALA A 106 0.72 12.32 17.98
C ALA A 106 1.23 13.65 17.40
N GLU A 107 0.31 14.47 16.90
CA GLU A 107 0.58 15.64 16.06
C GLU A 107 -0.24 16.84 16.58
N VAL A 108 0.27 18.06 16.37
CA VAL A 108 -0.31 19.32 16.88
C VAL A 108 -0.46 20.34 15.76
#